data_AF-X1FFQ7-F1
#
_entry.id   AF-X1FFQ7-F1
#
_cell.length_a   1.000
_cell.length_b   1.000
_cell.length_c   1.000
_cell.angle_alpha   90.00
_cell.angle_beta   90.00
_cell.angle_gamma   90.00
#
_symmetry.space_group_name_H-M   'P 1'
#
loop_
_entity.id
_entity.type
_entity.pdbx_description
1 polymer ?
#
loop_
_entity_poly.entity_id
_entity_poly.type
_entity_poly.pdbx_seq_one_letter_code
_entity_poly.pdbx_strand_id
1 'polypeptide(L)'
;MLEAPPIIAEERLDIEGRPINPEARAYPDEFIQTGISAIDGLNTLSRGQKLPIFSGAGLPHIQVAAQIARQARVLGKEEEFGVVFAAMGITFEEANFFVSDFERSGAIEKTTLFLNLADDPVIERISTPRMALTCAEYLAFEKGMHILVILIDMTNYAEALRELSAARREVPGRRGYPGYL
;
A
#
# COMPACT_ATOMS: atom_id res chain seq x y z
N MET A 1 -3.27 17.97 12.46
CA MET A 1 -2.66 16.62 12.38
C MET A 1 -1.43 16.54 11.49
N LEU A 2 -1.02 17.62 10.80
CA LEU A 2 0.24 17.69 10.01
C LEU A 2 1.43 18.28 10.79
N GLU A 3 1.33 18.43 12.11
CA GLU A 3 2.36 19.10 12.94
C GLU A 3 3.30 18.12 13.64
N ALA A 4 3.63 17.01 12.99
CA ALA A 4 4.79 16.22 13.41
C ALA A 4 6.07 16.99 13.00
N PRO A 5 7.13 16.99 13.82
CA PRO A 5 8.41 17.56 13.40
C PRO A 5 8.88 16.86 12.12
N PRO A 6 9.54 17.60 11.21
CA PRO A 6 10.03 17.01 9.97
C PRO A 6 10.98 15.85 10.28
N ILE A 7 10.75 14.71 9.62
CA ILE A 7 11.56 13.51 9.79
C ILE A 7 12.97 13.78 9.25
N ILE A 8 13.99 13.54 10.08
CA ILE A 8 15.39 13.58 9.65
C ILE A 8 15.69 12.24 8.97
N ALA A 9 15.83 12.26 7.65
CA ALA A 9 16.10 11.06 6.87
C ALA A 9 17.54 10.55 7.11
N GLU A 10 17.69 9.26 7.39
CA GLU A 10 18.99 8.57 7.44
C GLU A 10 19.59 8.46 6.03
N GLU A 11 18.75 8.10 5.06
CA GLU A 11 19.15 7.92 3.66
C GLU A 11 18.12 8.51 2.70
N ARG A 12 18.55 8.81 1.47
CA ARG A 12 17.68 9.24 0.37
C ARG A 12 17.75 8.21 -0.74
N LEU A 13 16.63 7.54 -0.98
CA LEU A 13 16.49 6.50 -1.99
C LEU A 13 15.67 7.02 -3.18
N ASP A 14 15.93 6.45 -4.35
CA ASP A 14 15.13 6.70 -5.55
C ASP A 14 13.79 5.95 -5.43
N ILE A 15 12.69 6.66 -5.64
CA ILE A 15 11.35 6.11 -5.47
C ILE A 15 10.95 5.14 -6.58
N GLU A 16 11.63 5.16 -7.73
CA GLU A 16 11.39 4.19 -8.81
C GLU A 16 11.86 2.76 -8.43
N GLY A 17 12.70 2.64 -7.40
CA GLY A 17 13.24 1.37 -6.93
C GLY A 17 14.10 0.67 -7.98
N ARG A 18 14.41 -0.61 -7.75
CA ARG A 18 15.14 -1.45 -8.71
C ARG A 18 14.51 -2.84 -8.78
N PRO A 19 14.42 -3.44 -9.98
CA PRO A 19 13.91 -4.79 -10.09
C PRO A 19 14.84 -5.78 -9.38
N ILE A 20 14.25 -6.62 -8.51
CA ILE A 20 15.00 -7.66 -7.78
C ILE A 20 15.48 -8.72 -8.77
N ASN A 21 16.78 -9.04 -8.72
CA ASN A 21 17.42 -10.11 -9.49
C ASN A 21 16.68 -11.45 -9.24
N PRO A 22 16.19 -12.16 -10.28
CA PRO A 22 15.51 -13.44 -10.14
C PRO A 22 16.28 -14.49 -9.32
N GLU A 23 17.61 -14.53 -9.44
CA GLU A 23 18.46 -15.48 -8.70
C GLU A 23 18.49 -15.18 -7.19
N ALA A 24 18.33 -13.92 -6.80
CA ALA A 24 18.32 -13.48 -5.41
C ALA A 24 16.95 -13.65 -4.74
N ARG A 25 15.92 -14.10 -5.47
CA ARG A 25 14.56 -14.23 -4.92
C ARG A 25 14.44 -15.50 -4.09
N ALA A 26 14.05 -15.34 -2.83
CA ALA A 26 13.56 -16.44 -2.01
C ALA A 26 12.10 -16.76 -2.37
N TYR A 27 11.73 -18.05 -2.31
CA TYR A 27 10.34 -18.45 -2.48
C TYR A 27 9.52 -18.02 -1.25
N PRO A 28 8.32 -17.45 -1.44
CA PRO A 28 7.33 -17.23 -0.38
C PRO A 28 6.96 -18.55 0.31
N ASP A 29 7.22 -18.67 1.61
CA ASP A 29 6.95 -19.89 2.39
C ASP A 29 6.22 -19.62 3.71
N GLU A 30 6.41 -18.45 4.32
CA GLU A 30 5.78 -18.13 5.61
C GLU A 30 4.36 -17.56 5.51
N PHE A 31 3.47 -18.00 6.41
CA PHE A 31 2.08 -17.56 6.50
C PHE A 31 1.92 -16.21 7.21
N ILE A 32 1.09 -15.33 6.65
CA ILE A 32 0.63 -14.10 7.31
C ILE A 32 -0.82 -14.28 7.73
N GLN A 33 -1.08 -14.21 9.05
CA GLN A 33 -2.44 -14.27 9.57
C GLN A 33 -3.11 -12.91 9.36
N THR A 34 -4.16 -12.86 8.55
CA THR A 34 -4.93 -11.64 8.28
C THR A 34 -6.07 -11.42 9.29
N GLY A 35 -6.50 -12.47 9.99
CA GLY A 35 -7.62 -12.41 10.94
C GLY A 35 -9.00 -12.58 10.27
N ILE A 36 -9.04 -12.75 8.95
CA ILE A 36 -10.27 -13.02 8.19
C ILE A 36 -10.26 -14.49 7.77
N SER A 37 -11.14 -15.30 8.35
CA SER A 37 -11.18 -16.76 8.10
C SER A 37 -11.31 -17.13 6.62
N ALA A 38 -12.03 -16.33 5.83
CA ALA A 38 -12.19 -16.56 4.39
C ALA A 38 -10.86 -16.36 3.62
N ILE A 39 -9.99 -15.47 4.09
CA ILE A 39 -8.65 -15.27 3.52
C ILE A 39 -7.72 -16.33 4.09
N ASP A 40 -7.59 -16.40 5.42
CA ASP A 40 -6.65 -17.29 6.10
C ASP A 40 -6.89 -18.77 5.77
N GLY A 41 -8.15 -19.20 5.62
CA GLY A 41 -8.52 -20.60 5.41
C GLY A 41 -8.66 -21.04 3.94
N LEU A 42 -9.01 -20.14 3.02
CA LEU A 42 -9.26 -20.50 1.60
C LEU A 42 -8.22 -19.91 0.63
N ASN A 43 -7.72 -18.70 0.91
CA ASN A 43 -6.82 -17.96 0.03
C ASN A 43 -5.70 -17.35 0.87
N THR A 44 -4.96 -18.22 1.52
CA THR A 44 -3.92 -17.88 2.49
C THR A 44 -2.89 -16.92 1.90
N LEU A 45 -2.59 -15.84 2.63
CA LEU A 45 -1.56 -14.88 2.27
C LEU A 45 -0.19 -15.38 2.76
N SER A 46 0.76 -15.52 1.83
CA SER A 46 2.15 -15.86 2.13
C SER A 46 3.07 -14.63 2.08
N ARG A 47 4.18 -14.69 2.81
CA ARG A 47 5.20 -13.62 2.87
C ARG A 47 5.82 -13.38 1.51
N GLY A 48 5.77 -12.14 1.03
CA GLY A 48 6.26 -11.77 -0.30
C GLY A 48 5.27 -12.05 -1.44
N GLN A 49 4.09 -12.62 -1.14
CA GLN A 49 3.01 -12.76 -2.10
C GLN A 49 2.32 -11.41 -2.36
N LYS A 50 1.81 -11.25 -3.58
CA LYS A 50 0.94 -10.14 -3.98
C LYS A 50 -0.47 -10.67 -4.13
N LEU A 51 -1.37 -10.34 -3.20
CA LEU A 51 -2.76 -10.80 -3.21
C LEU A 51 -3.70 -9.59 -3.30
N PRO A 52 -4.28 -9.30 -4.48
CA PRO A 52 -5.20 -8.17 -4.63
C PRO A 52 -6.60 -8.51 -4.08
N ILE A 53 -7.28 -7.50 -3.56
CA ILE A 53 -8.71 -7.58 -3.21
C ILE A 53 -9.49 -6.83 -4.30
N PHE A 54 -10.37 -7.54 -4.99
CA PHE A 54 -11.27 -6.93 -5.96
C PHE A 54 -12.59 -6.56 -5.28
N SER A 55 -12.94 -5.29 -5.41
CA SER A 55 -14.14 -4.68 -4.84
C SER A 55 -14.84 -3.82 -5.90
N GLY A 56 -15.91 -3.14 -5.49
CA GLY A 56 -16.65 -2.19 -6.29
C GLY A 56 -17.13 -1.01 -5.45
N ALA A 57 -17.59 0.04 -6.12
CA ALA A 57 -18.15 1.22 -5.47
C ALA A 57 -19.29 0.84 -4.52
N GLY A 58 -19.26 1.36 -3.30
CA GLY A 58 -20.25 1.08 -2.24
C GLY A 58 -20.02 -0.23 -1.47
N LEU A 59 -19.07 -1.09 -1.88
CA LEU A 59 -18.70 -2.28 -1.11
C LEU A 59 -17.70 -1.93 0.01
N PRO A 60 -17.66 -2.71 1.11
CA PRO A 60 -16.93 -2.35 2.32
C PRO A 60 -15.41 -2.67 2.28
N HIS A 61 -14.74 -2.39 1.18
CA HIS A 61 -13.31 -2.67 1.01
C HIS A 61 -12.41 -1.81 1.90
N ILE A 62 -12.84 -0.58 2.21
CA ILE A 62 -12.18 0.32 3.17
C ILE A 62 -12.11 -0.35 4.56
N GLN A 63 -13.24 -0.91 5.02
CA GLN A 63 -13.32 -1.59 6.32
C GLN A 63 -12.50 -2.88 6.33
N VAL A 64 -12.51 -3.65 5.24
CA VAL A 64 -11.68 -4.86 5.10
C VAL A 64 -10.19 -4.51 5.14
N ALA A 65 -9.76 -3.47 4.43
CA ALA A 65 -8.37 -3.02 4.43
C ALA A 65 -7.91 -2.58 5.83
N ALA A 66 -8.73 -1.78 6.52
CA ALA A 66 -8.46 -1.38 7.91
C ALA A 66 -8.41 -2.58 8.86
N GLN A 67 -9.31 -3.55 8.70
CA GLN A 67 -9.31 -4.77 9.50
C GLN A 67 -8.03 -5.58 9.30
N ILE A 68 -7.61 -5.79 8.05
CA ILE A 68 -6.37 -6.52 7.73
C ILE A 68 -5.18 -5.79 8.33
N ALA A 69 -5.06 -4.47 8.14
CA ALA A 69 -3.98 -3.67 8.71
C ALA A 69 -3.87 -3.81 10.25
N ARG A 70 -5.01 -3.89 10.94
CA ARG A 70 -5.05 -4.02 12.41
C ARG A 70 -4.75 -5.45 12.89
N GLN A 71 -5.18 -6.46 12.16
CA GLN A 71 -5.13 -7.86 12.60
C GLN A 71 -3.93 -8.63 12.04
N ALA A 72 -3.28 -8.11 11.00
CA ALA A 72 -2.17 -8.76 10.34
C ALA A 72 -1.01 -9.01 11.30
N ARG A 73 -0.55 -10.26 11.36
CA ARG A 73 0.62 -10.65 12.16
C ARG A 73 1.27 -11.91 11.60
N VAL A 74 2.55 -12.08 11.90
CA VAL A 74 3.29 -13.33 11.68
C VAL A 74 3.14 -14.22 12.92
N LEU A 75 2.95 -15.52 12.71
CA LEU A 75 2.86 -16.50 13.80
C LEU A 75 4.23 -17.12 14.08
N GLY A 76 4.58 -17.26 15.36
CA GLY A 76 5.64 -18.18 15.81
C GLY A 76 7.05 -17.60 15.96
N LYS A 77 7.28 -16.31 15.68
CA LYS A 77 8.56 -15.65 15.93
C LYS A 77 8.37 -14.23 16.46
N GLU A 78 9.27 -13.77 17.32
CA GLU A 78 9.39 -12.36 17.71
C GLU A 78 10.05 -11.54 16.59
N GLU A 79 9.46 -11.58 15.38
CA GLU A 79 9.92 -10.76 14.26
C GLU A 79 9.16 -9.43 14.25
N GLU A 80 9.87 -8.33 13.99
CA GLU A 80 9.26 -7.01 13.91
C GLU A 80 8.35 -6.92 12.68
N PHE A 81 7.06 -6.68 12.92
CA PHE A 81 6.04 -6.56 11.88
C PHE A 81 5.54 -5.12 11.79
N GLY A 82 5.54 -4.57 10.58
CA GLY A 82 5.05 -3.24 10.26
C GLY A 82 4.07 -3.25 9.10
N VAL A 83 3.24 -2.22 9.03
CA VAL A 83 2.30 -2.01 7.92
C VAL A 83 2.66 -0.72 7.21
N VAL A 84 2.72 -0.76 5.87
CA VAL A 84 2.82 0.44 5.05
C VAL A 84 1.50 0.59 4.31
N PHE A 85 0.77 1.65 4.62
CA PHE A 85 -0.53 1.91 4.05
C PHE A 85 -0.43 3.10 3.10
N ALA A 86 -0.83 2.89 1.84
CA ALA A 86 -0.86 3.94 0.83
C ALA A 86 -2.28 4.12 0.31
N ALA A 87 -2.83 5.31 0.54
CA ALA A 87 -4.12 5.73 0.05
C ALA A 87 -3.96 6.69 -1.15
N MET A 88 -4.70 6.46 -2.23
CA MET A 88 -4.57 7.16 -3.51
C MET A 88 -5.95 7.63 -3.97
N GLY A 89 -6.13 8.95 -4.02
CA GLY A 89 -7.37 9.57 -4.47
C GLY A 89 -8.59 9.25 -3.60
N ILE A 90 -8.39 8.99 -2.31
CA ILE A 90 -9.49 8.69 -1.40
C ILE A 90 -10.18 9.98 -0.94
N THR A 91 -11.44 9.87 -0.53
CA THR A 91 -12.16 11.02 0.04
C THR A 91 -11.61 11.40 1.42
N PHE A 92 -11.85 12.64 1.83
CA PHE A 92 -11.48 13.10 3.17
C PHE A 92 -12.15 12.27 4.29
N GLU A 93 -13.40 11.81 4.06
CA GLU A 93 -14.12 10.95 5.01
C GLU A 93 -13.44 9.58 5.17
N GLU A 94 -13.04 8.96 4.07
CA GLU A 94 -12.30 7.69 4.09
C GLU A 94 -10.92 7.85 4.75
N ALA A 95 -10.23 8.96 4.47
CA ALA A 95 -8.92 9.25 5.06
C ALA A 95 -9.02 9.37 6.59
N ASN A 96 -10.01 10.15 7.07
CA ASN A 96 -10.27 10.28 8.50
C ASN A 96 -10.70 8.96 9.13
N PHE A 97 -11.45 8.12 8.41
CA PHE A 97 -11.81 6.80 8.90
C PHE A 97 -10.57 5.94 9.17
N PHE A 98 -9.61 5.89 8.24
CA PHE A 98 -8.37 5.13 8.43
C PHE A 98 -7.55 5.64 9.61
N VAL A 99 -7.31 6.96 9.67
CA VAL A 99 -6.55 7.57 10.76
C VAL A 99 -7.21 7.28 12.11
N SER A 100 -8.53 7.53 12.21
CA SER A 100 -9.27 7.29 13.45
C SER A 100 -9.28 5.82 13.86
N ASP A 101 -9.37 4.88 12.92
CA ASP A 101 -9.35 3.45 13.22
C ASP A 101 -7.96 2.97 13.67
N PHE A 102 -6.89 3.47 13.04
CA PHE A 102 -5.52 3.16 13.42
C PHE A 102 -5.12 3.75 14.76
N GLU A 103 -5.56 4.97 15.08
CA GLU A 103 -5.36 5.58 16.40
C GLU A 103 -6.11 4.80 17.49
N ARG A 104 -7.40 4.52 17.27
CA ARG A 104 -8.23 3.78 18.23
C ARG A 104 -7.71 2.38 18.53
N SER A 105 -7.11 1.72 17.53
CA SER A 105 -6.58 0.37 17.68
C SER A 105 -5.14 0.32 18.19
N GLY A 106 -4.44 1.46 18.26
CA GLY A 106 -3.01 1.52 18.53
C GLY A 106 -2.14 0.99 17.38
N ALA A 107 -2.73 0.58 16.26
CA ALA A 107 -1.99 0.10 15.09
C ALA A 107 -1.14 1.20 14.43
N ILE A 108 -1.46 2.47 14.70
CA ILE A 108 -0.74 3.64 14.17
C ILE A 108 0.76 3.62 14.51
N GLU A 109 1.16 3.06 15.66
CA GLU A 109 2.56 3.01 16.08
C GLU A 109 3.41 2.09 15.18
N LYS A 110 2.78 1.10 14.54
CA LYS A 110 3.45 0.13 13.66
C LYS A 110 3.13 0.37 12.19
N THR A 111 2.43 1.47 11.89
CA THR A 111 1.92 1.75 10.55
C THR A 111 2.48 3.05 10.01
N THR A 112 3.08 2.99 8.82
CA THR A 112 3.45 4.19 8.06
C THR A 112 2.35 4.51 7.06
N LEU A 113 1.78 5.72 7.13
CA LEU A 113 0.68 6.17 6.28
C LEU A 113 1.17 7.12 5.19
N PHE A 114 0.84 6.82 3.94
CA PHE A 114 0.94 7.71 2.80
C PHE A 114 -0.47 8.01 2.31
N LEU A 115 -0.97 9.22 2.55
CA LEU A 115 -2.33 9.60 2.19
C LEU A 115 -2.29 10.62 1.05
N ASN A 116 -2.93 10.27 -0.07
CA ASN A 116 -3.26 11.17 -1.16
C ASN A 116 -4.78 11.24 -1.30
N LEU A 117 -5.32 12.45 -1.17
CA LEU A 117 -6.74 12.74 -1.23
C LEU A 117 -7.21 12.89 -2.68
N ALA A 118 -8.53 12.87 -2.88
CA ALA A 118 -9.15 12.99 -4.19
C ALA A 118 -8.90 14.37 -4.86
N ASP A 119 -8.77 15.42 -4.05
CA ASP A 119 -8.50 16.81 -4.47
C ASP A 119 -7.01 17.11 -4.68
N ASP A 120 -6.12 16.23 -4.24
CA ASP A 120 -4.68 16.37 -4.45
C ASP A 120 -4.28 16.19 -5.92
N PRO A 121 -3.13 16.77 -6.34
CA PRO A 121 -2.63 16.64 -7.70
C PRO A 121 -2.46 15.18 -8.15
N VAL A 122 -2.84 14.92 -9.40
CA VAL A 122 -2.79 13.59 -10.03
C VAL A 122 -1.37 13.00 -10.05
N ILE A 123 -0.35 13.85 -10.14
CA ILE A 123 1.06 13.42 -10.13
C ILE A 123 1.49 12.87 -8.77
N GLU A 124 0.95 13.40 -7.68
CA GLU A 124 1.22 12.90 -6.34
C GLU A 124 0.64 11.50 -6.21
N ARG A 125 -0.57 11.27 -6.71
CA ARG A 125 -1.23 9.96 -6.72
C ARG A 125 -0.41 8.87 -7.42
N ILE A 126 0.31 9.23 -8.49
CA ILE A 126 1.22 8.31 -9.20
C ILE A 126 2.48 8.02 -8.37
N SER A 127 2.94 9.00 -7.60
CA SER A 127 4.16 8.92 -6.79
C SER A 127 3.91 8.24 -5.43
N THR A 128 2.71 8.34 -4.87
CA THR A 128 2.30 7.74 -3.59
C THR A 128 2.65 6.25 -3.46
N PRO A 129 2.27 5.35 -4.39
CA PRO A 129 2.62 3.93 -4.26
C PRO A 129 4.12 3.69 -4.38
N ARG A 130 4.85 4.51 -5.15
CA ARG A 130 6.32 4.41 -5.28
C ARG A 130 7.02 4.78 -3.97
N MET A 131 6.59 5.86 -3.34
CA MET A 131 7.08 6.25 -2.02
C MET A 131 6.79 5.18 -0.96
N ALA A 132 5.57 4.64 -0.96
CA ALA A 132 5.17 3.58 -0.05
C ALA A 132 6.02 2.30 -0.23
N LEU A 133 6.22 1.86 -1.47
CA LEU A 133 7.05 0.69 -1.77
C LEU A 133 8.52 0.93 -1.41
N THR A 134 9.06 2.11 -1.64
CA THR A 134 10.45 2.45 -1.26
C THR A 134 10.63 2.41 0.25
N CYS A 135 9.66 2.94 1.00
CA CYS A 135 9.64 2.83 2.46
C CYS A 135 9.55 1.36 2.90
N ALA A 136 8.69 0.57 2.26
CA ALA A 136 8.54 -0.84 2.57
C ALA A 136 9.82 -1.65 2.27
N GLU A 137 10.48 -1.38 1.15
CA GLU A 137 11.76 -2.02 0.77
C GLU A 137 12.86 -1.68 1.77
N TYR A 138 12.97 -0.41 2.18
CA TYR A 138 13.93 0.01 3.20
C TYR A 138 13.71 -0.71 4.53
N LEU A 139 12.47 -0.70 5.03
CA LEU A 139 12.14 -1.36 6.30
C LEU A 139 12.32 -2.88 6.21
N ALA A 140 12.02 -3.49 5.07
CA ALA A 140 12.14 -4.94 4.90
C ALA A 140 13.59 -5.40 4.72
N PHE A 141 14.35 -4.77 3.82
CA PHE A 141 15.69 -5.25 3.44
C PHE A 141 16.80 -4.67 4.30
N GLU A 142 16.73 -3.39 4.69
CA GLU A 142 17.78 -2.75 5.49
C GLU A 142 17.55 -2.89 7.00
N LYS A 143 16.27 -2.85 7.44
CA LYS A 143 15.92 -3.01 8.87
C LYS A 143 15.48 -4.42 9.24
N GLY A 144 15.33 -5.32 8.27
CA GLY A 144 14.98 -6.73 8.50
C GLY A 144 13.56 -6.97 9.02
N MET A 145 12.66 -6.00 8.84
CA MET A 145 11.27 -6.08 9.31
C MET A 145 10.37 -6.84 8.32
N HIS A 146 9.25 -7.36 8.79
CA HIS A 146 8.19 -7.87 7.92
C HIS A 146 7.17 -6.81 7.64
N ILE A 147 7.05 -6.45 6.37
CA ILE A 147 6.20 -5.35 5.94
C ILE A 147 5.03 -5.87 5.13
N LEU A 148 3.82 -5.56 5.59
CA LEU A 148 2.60 -5.68 4.79
C LEU A 148 2.31 -4.32 4.14
N VAL A 149 2.30 -4.30 2.80
CA VAL A 149 1.93 -3.11 2.04
C VAL A 149 0.47 -3.20 1.62
N ILE A 150 -0.33 -2.18 1.95
CA ILE A 150 -1.72 -2.07 1.52
C ILE A 150 -1.84 -0.84 0.63
N LEU A 151 -2.29 -1.05 -0.61
CA LEU A 151 -2.47 0.00 -1.61
C LEU A 151 -3.96 0.13 -1.95
N ILE A 152 -4.54 1.32 -1.77
CA ILE A 152 -5.96 1.58 -2.03
C ILE A 152 -6.15 3.02 -2.53
N ASP A 153 -6.96 3.36 -3.54
CA ASP A 153 -7.56 2.50 -4.54
C ASP A 153 -6.68 2.49 -5.81
N MET A 154 -6.37 1.29 -6.30
CA MET A 154 -5.63 1.10 -7.55
C MET A 154 -6.42 1.57 -8.79
N THR A 155 -7.75 1.64 -8.70
CA THR A 155 -8.61 2.22 -9.74
C THR A 155 -8.29 3.71 -9.91
N ASN A 156 -8.18 4.45 -8.80
CA ASN A 156 -7.83 5.88 -8.83
C ASN A 156 -6.40 6.12 -9.34
N TYR A 157 -5.48 5.19 -9.06
CA TYR A 157 -4.14 5.21 -9.64
C TYR A 157 -4.17 5.01 -11.16
N ALA A 158 -4.95 4.05 -11.66
CA ALA A 158 -5.09 3.82 -13.10
C ALA A 158 -5.79 5.00 -13.82
N GLU A 159 -6.78 5.62 -13.19
CA GLU A 159 -7.40 6.86 -13.67
C GLU A 159 -6.40 8.01 -13.73
N ALA A 160 -5.55 8.17 -12.71
CA ALA A 160 -4.49 9.15 -12.72
C ALA A 160 -3.49 8.95 -13.87
N LEU A 161 -3.09 7.69 -14.12
CA LEU A 161 -2.25 7.36 -15.27
C LEU A 161 -2.92 7.68 -16.60
N ARG A 162 -4.23 7.41 -16.72
CA ARG A 162 -5.03 7.75 -17.90
C ARG A 162 -5.07 9.25 -18.14
N GLU A 163 -5.31 10.04 -17.10
CA GLU A 163 -5.34 11.50 -17.17
C GLU A 163 -3.98 12.08 -17.59
N LEU A 164 -2.88 11.58 -16.99
CA LEU A 164 -1.53 12.00 -17.36
C LEU A 164 -1.21 11.69 -18.83
N SER A 165 -1.56 10.48 -19.30
CA SER A 165 -1.35 10.08 -20.69
C SER A 165 -2.17 10.93 -21.68
N ALA A 166 -3.42 11.26 -21.32
CA ALA A 166 -4.26 12.17 -22.10
C ALA A 166 -3.68 13.60 -22.14
N ALA A 167 -3.17 14.11 -21.01
CA ALA A 167 -2.50 15.42 -20.96
C ALA A 167 -1.24 15.46 -21.83
N ARG A 168 -0.52 14.33 -21.94
CA ARG A 168 0.64 14.16 -22.84
C ARG A 168 0.27 13.91 -24.30
N ARG A 169 -1.03 13.79 -24.63
CA ARG A 169 -1.55 13.47 -25.98
C ARG A 169 -1.01 12.16 -26.53
N GLU A 170 -0.80 11.18 -25.68
CA GLU A 170 -0.41 9.83 -26.09
C GLU A 170 -1.60 9.09 -26.71
N VAL A 171 -1.30 8.09 -27.55
CA VAL A 171 -2.36 7.28 -28.18
C VAL A 171 -2.98 6.36 -27.13
N PRO A 172 -4.31 6.42 -26.90
CA PRO A 172 -4.95 5.58 -25.91
C PRO A 172 -4.97 4.12 -26.34
N GLY A 173 -4.78 3.23 -25.36
CA GLY A 173 -4.89 1.78 -25.52
C GLY A 173 -6.32 1.29 -25.31
N ARG A 174 -6.44 0.03 -24.86
CA ARG A 174 -7.74 -0.62 -24.64
C ARG A 174 -8.53 0.10 -23.53
N ARG A 175 -9.82 0.35 -23.78
CA ARG A 175 -10.72 1.09 -22.87
C ARG A 175 -10.24 2.50 -22.50
N GLY A 176 -9.33 3.09 -23.27
CA GLY A 176 -8.86 4.45 -23.06
C GLY A 176 -7.73 4.59 -22.04
N TYR A 177 -7.22 3.50 -21.46
CA TYR A 177 -6.04 3.53 -20.58
C TYR A 177 -4.73 3.57 -21.38
N PRO A 178 -3.61 3.99 -20.76
CA PRO A 178 -2.31 3.99 -21.42
C PRO A 178 -1.92 2.58 -21.87
N GLY A 179 -1.18 2.47 -22.98
CA GLY A 179 -0.73 1.16 -23.50
C GLY A 179 0.27 0.43 -22.60
N TYR A 180 0.86 1.13 -21.64
CA TYR A 180 1.84 0.64 -20.67
C TYR A 180 1.27 0.48 -19.24
N LEU A 181 -0.07 0.53 -19.09
CA LEU A 181 -0.72 0.14 -17.84
C LEU A 181 -0.57 -1.37 -17.60
#